data_AF-A0ABC8SYY5-F1
#
_entry.id   AF-A0ABC8SYY5-F1
#
_cell.length_a   1.000
_cell.length_b   1.000
_cell.length_c   1.000
_cell.angle_alpha   90.00
_cell.angle_beta   90.00
_cell.angle_gamma   90.00
#
_symmetry.space_group_name_H-M   'P 1'
#
loop_
_entity.id
_entity.type
_entity.pdbx_description
1 polymer ?
#
loop_
_entity_poly.entity_id
_entity_poly.type
_entity_poly.pdbx_seq_one_letter_code
_entity_poly.pdbx_strand_id
1 'polypeptide(L)'
;MCILAVRAVIVQIAFYLHMQTFVYGRSAVFSKPVIFATAFMSFFSVVIALFKDIPDIVGDRIYGIQSFTVRLGQEWVFWICISLLEMAYAVALFVGAATSCIWSKYVTVLGHALLASILWNRAKSVDLKNKAAITSFYMFIWKVRTHPR
;
A
#
# COMPACT_ATOMS: atom_id res chain seq x y z
N MET A 1 5.06 -12.64 4.22
CA MET A 1 4.63 -13.27 2.95
C MET A 1 3.16 -13.72 2.96
N CYS A 2 2.68 -14.47 3.97
CA CYS A 2 1.28 -14.95 3.99
C CYS A 2 0.21 -13.85 3.89
N ILE A 3 0.31 -12.75 4.65
CA ILE A 3 -0.71 -11.68 4.62
C ILE A 3 -0.79 -11.01 3.24
N LEU A 4 0.36 -10.84 2.57
CA LEU A 4 0.43 -10.21 1.25
C LEU A 4 -0.19 -11.13 0.18
N ALA A 5 0.23 -12.39 0.14
CA ALA A 5 -0.30 -13.38 -0.80
C ALA A 5 -1.82 -13.55 -0.63
N VAL A 6 -2.29 -13.70 0.61
CA VAL A 6 -3.71 -13.93 0.88
C VAL A 6 -4.53 -12.67 0.62
N ARG A 7 -4.18 -11.54 1.25
CA ARG A 7 -5.07 -10.37 1.29
C ARG A 7 -4.99 -9.51 0.03
N ALA A 8 -3.81 -9.38 -0.58
CA ALA A 8 -3.63 -8.50 -1.74
C ALA A 8 -3.89 -9.21 -3.07
N VAL A 9 -3.55 -10.49 -3.15
CA VAL A 9 -3.53 -11.23 -4.43
C VAL A 9 -4.66 -12.26 -4.47
N ILE A 10 -4.64 -13.26 -3.57
CA ILE A 10 -5.56 -14.40 -3.63
C ILE A 10 -7.00 -13.95 -3.46
N VAL A 11 -7.32 -13.19 -2.40
CA VAL A 11 -8.70 -12.74 -2.13
C VAL A 11 -9.22 -11.91 -3.31
N GLN A 12 -8.47 -10.92 -3.76
CA GLN A 12 -8.91 -9.99 -4.81
C GLN A 12 -9.16 -10.71 -6.15
N ILE A 13 -8.21 -11.56 -6.57
CA ILE A 13 -8.29 -12.31 -7.83
C ILE A 13 -9.37 -13.40 -7.74
N ALA A 14 -9.42 -14.16 -6.64
CA ALA A 14 -10.36 -15.26 -6.49
C ALA A 14 -11.81 -14.78 -6.51
N PHE A 15 -12.14 -13.69 -5.81
CA PHE A 15 -13.49 -13.12 -5.86
C PHE A 15 -13.86 -12.64 -7.27
N TYR A 16 -12.93 -11.98 -7.96
CA TYR A 16 -13.19 -11.55 -9.33
C TYR A 16 -13.42 -12.73 -10.28
N LEU A 17 -12.55 -13.74 -10.22
CA LEU A 17 -12.68 -14.95 -11.04
C LEU A 17 -13.96 -15.71 -10.71
N HIS A 18 -14.32 -15.83 -9.44
CA HIS A 18 -15.56 -16.48 -9.01
C HIS A 18 -16.78 -15.79 -9.61
N MET A 19 -16.84 -14.45 -9.52
CA MET A 19 -17.92 -13.68 -10.12
C MET A 19 -17.95 -13.83 -11.66
N GLN A 20 -16.80 -13.75 -12.34
CA GLN A 20 -16.75 -13.87 -13.80
C GLN A 20 -17.19 -15.25 -14.29
N THR A 21 -16.67 -16.31 -13.67
CA THR A 21 -16.83 -17.69 -14.17
C THR A 21 -18.12 -18.34 -13.69
N PHE A 22 -18.45 -18.25 -12.40
CA PHE A 22 -19.59 -18.96 -11.82
C PHE A 22 -20.89 -18.15 -11.83
N VAL A 23 -20.82 -16.81 -11.71
CA VAL A 23 -22.03 -15.96 -11.68
C VAL A 23 -22.39 -15.47 -13.08
N TYR A 24 -21.40 -14.95 -13.82
CA TYR A 24 -21.63 -14.37 -15.15
C TYR A 24 -21.36 -15.31 -16.34
N GLY A 25 -20.79 -16.50 -16.10
CA GLY A 25 -20.48 -17.48 -17.15
C GLY A 25 -19.46 -17.01 -18.20
N ARG A 26 -18.63 -16.02 -17.88
CA ARG A 26 -17.61 -15.44 -18.77
C ARG A 26 -16.25 -16.10 -18.59
N SER A 27 -15.43 -16.00 -19.63
CA SER A 27 -14.03 -16.47 -19.59
C SER A 27 -13.22 -15.74 -18.51
N ALA A 28 -12.31 -16.47 -17.86
CA ALA A 28 -11.38 -15.97 -16.85
C ALA A 28 -10.30 -15.04 -17.45
N VAL A 29 -10.71 -13.83 -17.85
CA VAL A 29 -9.80 -12.82 -18.40
C VAL A 29 -9.65 -11.67 -17.42
N PHE A 30 -8.42 -11.32 -17.08
CA PHE A 30 -8.13 -10.20 -16.19
C PHE A 30 -8.33 -8.87 -16.91
N SER A 31 -9.31 -8.10 -16.43
CA SER A 31 -9.51 -6.73 -16.91
C SER A 31 -8.41 -5.79 -16.40
N LYS A 32 -8.10 -4.74 -17.18
CA LYS A 32 -7.11 -3.70 -16.81
C LYS A 32 -7.36 -3.12 -15.40
N PRO A 33 -8.61 -2.81 -14.99
CA PRO A 33 -8.89 -2.32 -13.63
C PRO A 33 -8.55 -3.32 -12.52
N VAL A 34 -8.76 -4.63 -12.75
CA VAL A 34 -8.43 -5.68 -11.77
C VAL A 34 -6.93 -5.84 -11.62
N ILE A 35 -6.18 -5.81 -12.73
CA ILE A 35 -4.71 -5.85 -12.70
C ILE A 35 -4.18 -4.63 -11.95
N PHE A 36 -4.70 -3.44 -12.26
CA PHE A 36 -4.34 -2.20 -11.57
C PHE A 36 -4.64 -2.27 -10.06
N ALA A 37 -5.85 -2.67 -9.68
CA ALA A 37 -6.25 -2.77 -8.28
C ALA A 37 -5.38 -3.79 -7.51
N THR A 38 -5.13 -4.96 -8.11
CA THR A 38 -4.30 -6.00 -7.48
C THR A 38 -2.85 -5.53 -7.30
N ALA A 39 -2.27 -4.86 -8.30
CA ALA A 39 -0.93 -4.29 -8.21
C ALA A 39 -0.88 -3.17 -7.15
N PHE A 40 -1.85 -2.25 -7.15
CA PHE A 40 -1.90 -1.17 -6.17
C PHE A 40 -2.01 -1.71 -4.73
N MET A 41 -2.88 -2.70 -4.51
CA MET A 41 -3.05 -3.34 -3.20
C MET A 41 -1.83 -4.14 -2.75
N SER A 42 -1.04 -4.68 -3.68
CA SER A 42 0.19 -5.41 -3.34
C SER A 42 1.27 -4.46 -2.81
N PHE A 43 1.49 -3.30 -3.44
CA PHE A 43 2.37 -2.24 -2.91
C PHE A 43 1.97 -1.83 -1.50
N PHE A 44 0.68 -1.55 -1.30
CA PHE A 44 0.14 -1.19 0.02
C PHE A 44 0.39 -2.28 1.07
N SER A 45 0.35 -3.55 0.69
CA SER A 45 0.56 -4.67 1.61
C SER A 45 2.03 -4.90 1.96
N VAL A 46 2.96 -4.70 1.01
CA VAL A 46 4.41 -4.66 1.29
C VAL A 46 4.70 -3.57 2.31
N VAL A 47 4.15 -2.37 2.09
CA VAL A 47 4.41 -1.21 2.95
C VAL A 47 3.92 -1.43 4.38
N ILE A 48 2.73 -2.02 4.60
CA ILE A 48 2.31 -2.42 5.97
C ILE A 48 3.33 -3.35 6.59
N ALA A 49 3.72 -4.38 5.82
CA ALA A 49 4.58 -5.43 6.33
C ALA A 49 5.95 -4.88 6.73
N LEU A 50 6.47 -3.86 6.03
CA LEU A 50 7.69 -3.17 6.43
C LEU A 50 7.46 -2.21 7.60
N PHE A 51 6.35 -1.47 7.61
CA PHE A 51 6.06 -0.53 8.68
C PHE A 51 5.81 -1.19 10.03
N LYS A 52 5.26 -2.40 10.08
CA LYS A 52 5.09 -3.13 11.35
C LYS A 52 6.45 -3.47 11.98
N ASP A 53 7.46 -3.75 11.14
CA ASP A 53 8.81 -4.13 11.59
C ASP A 53 9.63 -2.91 12.06
N ILE A 54 9.15 -1.68 11.82
CA ILE A 54 9.80 -0.44 12.26
C ILE A 54 9.78 -0.27 13.80
N PRO A 55 8.62 -0.23 14.47
CA PRO A 55 8.55 -0.09 15.93
C PRO A 55 9.17 -1.28 16.69
N ASP A 56 9.19 -2.45 16.04
CA ASP A 56 9.67 -3.73 16.58
C ASP A 56 11.20 -3.87 16.56
N ILE A 57 11.93 -2.94 15.91
CA ILE A 57 13.40 -3.00 15.73
C ILE A 57 14.20 -3.24 17.03
N VAL A 58 13.73 -2.68 18.15
CA VAL A 58 14.40 -2.83 19.45
C VAL A 58 14.23 -4.25 19.98
N GLY A 59 13.03 -4.82 19.85
CA GLY A 59 12.76 -6.20 20.23
C GLY A 59 13.55 -7.16 19.34
N ASP A 60 13.47 -6.97 18.02
CA ASP A 60 14.19 -7.80 17.06
C ASP A 60 15.70 -7.82 17.33
N ARG A 61 16.30 -6.67 17.65
CA ARG A 61 17.73 -6.59 18.01
C ARG A 61 18.06 -7.35 19.28
N ILE A 62 17.23 -7.27 20.33
CA ILE A 62 17.44 -7.97 21.60
C ILE A 62 17.36 -9.49 21.41
N TYR A 63 16.40 -9.96 20.60
CA TYR A 63 16.20 -11.38 20.32
C TYR A 63 17.03 -11.93 19.14
N GLY A 64 17.93 -11.11 18.57
CA GLY A 64 18.82 -11.53 17.48
C GLY A 64 18.13 -11.75 16.12
N ILE A 65 16.89 -11.26 15.95
CA ILE A 65 16.12 -11.38 14.70
C ILE A 65 16.67 -10.39 13.67
N GLN A 66 17.10 -10.91 12.52
CA GLN A 66 17.67 -10.12 11.42
C GLN A 66 16.57 -9.59 10.48
N SER A 67 15.69 -8.71 10.98
CA SER A 67 14.68 -8.05 10.15
C SER A 67 15.29 -7.01 9.20
N PHE A 68 14.53 -6.63 8.15
CA PHE A 68 14.98 -5.63 7.17
C PHE A 68 15.31 -4.29 7.83
N THR A 69 14.48 -3.89 8.80
CA THR A 69 14.70 -2.70 9.63
C THR A 69 15.94 -2.79 10.51
N VAL A 70 16.25 -3.97 11.08
CA VAL A 70 17.49 -4.16 11.85
C VAL A 70 18.74 -4.02 10.98
N ARG A 71 18.70 -4.51 9.73
CA ARG A 71 19.85 -4.50 8.82
C ARG A 71 20.13 -3.14 8.17
N LEU A 72 19.10 -2.44 7.70
CA LEU A 72 19.24 -1.17 6.98
C LEU A 72 19.06 0.07 7.86
N GLY A 73 18.48 -0.12 9.05
CA GLY A 73 18.13 0.97 9.95
C GLY A 73 16.73 1.51 9.68
N GLN A 74 16.15 2.04 10.74
CA GLN A 74 14.77 2.48 10.79
C GLN A 74 14.44 3.60 9.80
N GLU A 75 15.35 4.57 9.65
CA GLU A 75 15.17 5.73 8.78
C GLU A 75 15.16 5.38 7.30
N TRP A 76 16.10 4.52 6.87
CA TRP A 76 16.14 4.02 5.50
C TRP A 76 14.87 3.23 5.16
N VAL A 77 14.43 2.33 6.04
CA VAL A 77 13.20 1.55 5.81
C VAL A 77 11.97 2.45 5.76
N PHE A 78 11.88 3.47 6.62
CA PHE A 78 10.81 4.45 6.56
C PHE A 78 10.73 5.13 5.20
N TRP A 79 11.84 5.69 4.71
CA TRP A 79 11.86 6.39 3.42
C TRP A 79 11.64 5.47 2.22
N ILE A 80 12.10 4.21 2.27
CA ILE A 80 11.76 3.18 1.27
C ILE A 80 10.25 2.97 1.23
N CYS A 81 9.59 2.89 2.38
CA CYS A 81 8.14 2.71 2.44
C CYS A 81 7.38 3.91 1.87
N ILE A 82 7.82 5.14 2.17
CA ILE A 82 7.24 6.36 1.59
C ILE A 82 7.43 6.34 0.07
N SER A 83 8.64 6.06 -0.41
CA SER A 83 8.94 5.99 -1.85
C SER A 83 8.08 4.95 -2.57
N LEU A 84 7.88 3.76 -1.99
CA LEU A 84 6.99 2.73 -2.55
C LEU A 84 5.54 3.20 -2.66
N LEU A 85 5.01 3.90 -1.65
CA LEU A 85 3.66 4.46 -1.70
C LEU A 85 3.54 5.60 -2.73
N GLU A 86 4.51 6.51 -2.78
CA GLU A 86 4.54 7.59 -3.77
C GLU A 86 4.59 7.04 -5.20
N MET A 87 5.38 6.00 -5.45
CA MET A 87 5.39 5.31 -6.74
C MET A 87 4.03 4.68 -7.07
N ALA A 88 3.37 4.04 -6.10
CA ALA A 88 2.04 3.48 -6.31
C ALA A 88 1.01 4.57 -6.67
N TYR A 89 1.07 5.73 -6.00
CA TYR A 89 0.25 6.88 -6.36
C TYR A 89 0.59 7.45 -7.73
N ALA A 90 1.87 7.59 -8.07
CA ALA A 90 2.29 8.05 -9.39
C ALA A 90 1.77 7.13 -10.51
N VAL A 91 1.90 5.81 -10.35
CA VAL A 91 1.32 4.83 -11.29
C VAL A 91 -0.19 5.01 -11.42
N ALA A 92 -0.89 5.24 -10.30
CA ALA A 92 -2.33 5.51 -10.32
C ALA A 92 -2.68 6.80 -11.08
N LEU A 93 -1.86 7.84 -10.98
CA LEU A 93 -2.03 9.07 -11.78
C LEU A 93 -1.89 8.79 -13.28
N PHE A 94 -0.87 8.04 -13.70
CA PHE A 94 -0.67 7.69 -15.11
C PHE A 94 -1.82 6.84 -15.66
N VAL A 95 -2.25 5.82 -14.91
CA VAL A 95 -3.40 4.96 -15.29
C VAL A 95 -4.69 5.79 -15.36
N GLY A 96 -4.92 6.68 -14.39
CA GLY A 96 -6.06 7.59 -14.37
C GLY A 96 -6.04 8.57 -15.54
N ALA A 97 -4.90 9.15 -15.89
CA ALA A 97 -4.76 10.08 -17.00
C ALA A 97 -5.05 9.41 -18.36
N ALA A 98 -4.69 8.13 -18.51
CA ALA A 98 -4.89 7.34 -19.72
C ALA A 98 -6.35 6.88 -19.95
N THR A 99 -7.25 7.07 -18.99
CA THR A 99 -8.67 6.68 -19.17
C THR A 99 -9.41 7.67 -20.08
N SER A 100 -10.37 7.18 -20.87
CA SER A 100 -11.25 8.00 -21.71
C SER A 100 -12.45 8.58 -20.93
N CYS A 101 -12.81 7.96 -19.79
CA CYS A 101 -13.92 8.43 -18.96
C CYS A 101 -13.50 9.64 -18.12
N ILE A 102 -14.07 10.81 -18.43
CA ILE A 102 -13.73 12.09 -17.78
C ILE A 102 -13.94 12.05 -16.26
N TRP A 103 -15.07 11.50 -15.81
CA TRP A 103 -15.36 11.35 -14.37
C TRP A 103 -14.33 10.47 -13.66
N SER A 104 -14.04 9.28 -14.21
CA SER A 104 -13.04 8.37 -13.65
C SER A 104 -11.65 9.01 -13.65
N LYS A 105 -11.32 9.81 -14.68
CA LYS A 105 -10.04 10.53 -14.79
C LYS A 105 -9.86 11.50 -13.64
N TYR A 106 -10.80 12.43 -13.46
CA TYR A 106 -10.69 13.45 -12.41
C TYR A 106 -10.66 12.82 -11.02
N VAL A 107 -11.54 11.85 -10.74
CA VAL A 107 -11.57 11.18 -9.43
C VAL A 107 -10.25 10.47 -9.13
N THR A 108 -9.71 9.71 -10.09
CA THR A 108 -8.46 8.95 -9.90
C THR A 108 -7.27 9.90 -9.77
N VAL A 109 -7.14 10.85 -10.69
CA VAL A 109 -5.99 11.78 -10.72
C VAL A 109 -6.00 12.70 -9.50
N LEU A 110 -7.10 13.41 -9.24
CA LEU A 110 -7.16 14.34 -8.11
C LEU A 110 -7.11 13.61 -6.76
N GLY A 111 -7.80 12.47 -6.65
CA GLY A 111 -7.82 11.67 -5.43
C GLY A 111 -6.43 11.16 -5.06
N HIS A 112 -5.70 10.55 -6.00
CA HIS A 112 -4.36 10.03 -5.73
C HIS A 112 -3.32 11.14 -5.57
N ALA A 113 -3.44 12.27 -6.29
CA ALA A 113 -2.54 13.41 -6.12
C ALA A 113 -2.69 14.06 -4.74
N LEU A 114 -3.93 14.19 -4.25
CA LEU A 114 -4.22 14.67 -2.90
C LEU A 114 -3.64 13.72 -1.84
N LEU A 115 -3.88 12.41 -1.99
CA LEU A 115 -3.37 11.41 -1.06
C LEU A 115 -1.83 11.37 -1.01
N ALA A 116 -1.17 11.43 -2.17
CA ALA A 116 0.29 11.55 -2.27
C ALA A 116 0.79 12.82 -1.55
N SER A 117 0.16 13.96 -1.82
CA SER A 117 0.53 15.23 -1.18
C SER A 117 0.39 15.17 0.35
N ILE A 118 -0.70 14.58 0.84
CA ILE A 118 -0.92 14.39 2.29
C ILE A 118 0.15 13.43 2.86
N LEU A 119 0.43 12.32 2.18
CA LEU A 119 1.42 11.34 2.61
C LEU A 119 2.80 11.99 2.75
N TRP A 120 3.26 12.69 1.71
CA TRP A 120 4.55 13.36 1.68
C TRP A 120 4.70 14.41 2.78
N ASN A 121 3.67 15.26 2.95
CA ASN A 121 3.68 16.31 3.97
C ASN A 121 3.70 15.72 5.38
N ARG A 122 2.89 14.68 5.64
CA ARG A 122 2.90 13.97 6.92
C ARG A 122 4.25 13.29 7.15
N ALA A 123 4.81 12.60 6.15
CA ALA A 123 6.08 11.88 6.27
C ALA A 123 7.25 12.79 6.68
N LYS A 124 7.35 13.99 6.10
CA LYS A 124 8.37 14.99 6.47
C LYS A 124 8.30 15.46 7.91
N SER A 125 7.10 15.41 8.52
CA SER A 125 6.88 15.87 9.90
C SER A 125 7.08 14.78 10.95
N VAL A 126 7.33 13.52 10.54
CA VAL A 126 7.50 12.41 11.49
C VAL A 126 8.88 12.45 12.12
N ASP A 127 8.92 12.58 13.44
CA ASP A 127 10.13 12.33 14.21
C ASP A 127 10.38 10.82 14.35
N LEU A 128 11.37 10.33 13.62
CA LEU A 128 11.78 8.92 13.62
C LEU A 128 12.47 8.50 14.92
N LYS A 129 12.85 9.42 15.82
CA LYS A 129 13.37 9.05 17.15
C LYS A 129 12.25 8.73 18.13
N ASN A 130 11.02 9.17 17.85
CA ASN A 130 9.86 8.97 18.70
C ASN A 130 8.98 7.80 18.21
N LYS A 131 9.00 6.69 18.95
CA LYS A 131 8.18 5.50 18.64
C LYS A 131 6.68 5.81 18.53
N ALA A 132 6.15 6.75 19.33
CA ALA A 132 4.74 7.13 19.27
C ALA A 132 4.42 7.86 17.96
N ALA A 133 5.32 8.71 17.47
CA ALA A 133 5.16 9.41 16.20
C ALA A 133 5.13 8.42 15.02
N ILE A 134 6.03 7.43 15.01
CA ILE A 134 6.05 6.38 13.99
C ILE A 134 4.79 5.52 14.05
N THR A 135 4.37 5.10 15.25
CA THR A 135 3.15 4.29 15.43
C THR A 135 1.92 5.06 14.96
N SER A 136 1.83 6.36 15.28
CA SER A 136 0.76 7.24 14.81
C SER A 136 0.73 7.33 13.28
N PHE A 137 1.90 7.48 12.65
CA PHE A 137 2.01 7.51 11.19
C PHE A 137 1.67 6.16 10.53
N TYR A 138 2.08 5.05 11.14
CA TYR A 138 1.68 3.71 10.71
C TYR A 138 0.15 3.53 10.76
N MET A 139 -0.48 3.98 11.84
CA MET A 139 -1.94 3.93 11.96
C MET A 139 -2.64 4.84 10.95
N PHE A 140 -2.05 5.98 10.59
CA PHE A 140 -2.51 6.80 9.48
C PHE A 140 -2.48 6.03 8.15
N ILE A 141 -1.37 5.39 7.80
CA ILE A 141 -1.27 4.53 6.60
C ILE A 141 -2.28 3.38 6.65
N TRP A 142 -2.52 2.81 7.83
CA TRP A 142 -3.53 1.77 8.00
C TRP A 142 -4.94 2.28 7.68
N LYS A 143 -5.33 3.43 8.26
CA LYS A 143 -6.64 4.07 8.03
C LYS A 143 -6.87 4.48 6.57
N VAL A 144 -5.83 4.92 5.86
CA VAL A 144 -5.95 5.25 4.42
C VAL A 144 -6.28 4.01 3.59
N ARG A 145 -5.83 2.82 4.01
CA ARG A 145 -6.10 1.54 3.32
C ARG A 145 -7.41 0.88 3.75
N THR A 146 -7.73 0.95 5.04
CA THR A 146 -8.94 0.33 5.61
C THR A 146 -9.87 1.43 6.09
N HIS A 147 -11.08 1.51 5.51
CA HIS A 147 -12.12 2.39 5.99
C HIS A 147 -12.21 2.32 7.53
N PRO A 148 -12.24 3.47 8.24
CA PRO A 148 -12.32 3.46 9.70
C PRO A 148 -13.59 2.72 10.09
N ARG A 149 -13.43 1.63 10.86
CA ARG A 149 -14.52 1.18 11.72
C ARG A 149 -14.45 1.97 13.01
#